data_AF-B3R3B2-F1
#
_entry.id   AF-B3R3B2-F1
#
_cell.length_a   1.000
_cell.length_b   1.000
_cell.length_c   1.000
_cell.angle_alpha   90.00
_cell.angle_beta   90.00
_cell.angle_gamma   90.00
#
_symmetry.space_group_name_H-M   'P 1'
#
loop_
_entity.id
_entity.type
_entity.pdbx_description
1 polymer ?
#
loop_
_entity_poly.entity_id
_entity_poly.type
_entity_poly.pdbx_seq_one_letter_code
_entity_poly.pdbx_strand_id
1 'polypeptide(L)'
;MAYLFTRQQLYERIWAEPITVVSKTLQVSDVGLAKACRRGGVPLPPRGYWAKRNAGKHVSPTPLPPRGPGASDLIKVGSGSRHAPPDAGNRPVATTPPAPPVYEETLDQVKARIVAAFPKRFRFDPTLDHPHPMIALLLLEDEARRKQQAKSGSSWDGPRFAVASSGAAYVSSVTC
;
A
#
# COMPACT_ATOMS: atom_id res chain seq x y z
N MET A 1 22.14 -9.80 -10.01
CA MET A 1 21.10 -9.68 -11.06
C MET A 1 19.79 -9.21 -10.44
N ALA A 2 18.98 -8.43 -11.17
CA ALA A 2 17.62 -8.09 -10.76
C ALA A 2 16.64 -8.54 -11.83
N TYR A 3 15.58 -9.24 -11.44
CA TYR A 3 14.54 -9.76 -12.32
C TYR A 3 13.23 -9.03 -12.05
N LEU A 4 12.42 -8.85 -13.10
CA LEU A 4 11.06 -8.35 -13.02
C LEU A 4 10.12 -9.47 -13.44
N PHE A 5 9.20 -9.85 -12.56
CA PHE A 5 8.18 -10.86 -12.82
C PHE A 5 6.81 -10.26 -12.59
N THR A 6 5.80 -10.69 -13.36
CA THR A 6 4.41 -10.43 -12.98
C THR A 6 4.04 -11.28 -11.77
N ARG A 7 2.99 -10.86 -11.06
CA ARG A 7 2.53 -11.55 -9.85
C ARG A 7 2.11 -13.00 -10.12
N GLN A 8 1.42 -13.23 -11.23
CA GLN A 8 0.99 -14.57 -11.67
C GLN A 8 2.20 -15.43 -12.04
N GLN A 9 3.14 -14.91 -12.83
CA GLN A 9 4.32 -15.65 -13.23
C GLN A 9 5.20 -16.05 -12.03
N LEU A 10 5.33 -15.16 -11.05
CA LEU A 10 6.06 -15.49 -9.82
C LEU A 10 5.34 -16.57 -9.01
N TYR A 11 4.01 -16.51 -8.92
CA TYR A 11 3.19 -17.53 -8.28
C TYR A 11 3.39 -18.90 -8.95
N GLU A 12 3.21 -18.99 -10.27
CA GLU A 12 3.36 -20.24 -11.01
C GLU A 12 4.72 -20.88 -10.80
N ARG A 13 5.81 -20.09 -10.84
CA ARG A 13 7.16 -20.61 -10.59
C ARG A 13 7.33 -21.19 -9.19
N ILE A 14 6.81 -20.51 -8.17
CA ILE A 14 6.93 -20.95 -6.75
C ILE A 14 6.07 -22.18 -6.45
N TRP A 15 4.96 -22.34 -7.18
CA TRP A 15 4.07 -23.49 -7.04
C TRP A 15 4.48 -24.67 -7.94
N ALA A 16 5.26 -24.41 -9.00
CA ALA A 16 5.88 -25.43 -9.84
C ALA A 16 7.07 -26.10 -9.15
N GLU A 17 7.94 -25.31 -8.51
CA GLU A 17 9.21 -25.78 -7.89
C GLU A 17 9.45 -25.19 -6.49
N PRO A 18 10.18 -25.90 -5.60
CA PRO A 18 10.49 -25.37 -4.28
C PRO A 18 11.39 -24.13 -4.36
N ILE A 19 11.18 -23.19 -3.43
CA ILE A 19 11.92 -21.91 -3.34
C ILE A 19 13.43 -22.10 -3.42
N THR A 20 13.97 -23.17 -2.82
CA THR A 20 15.41 -23.47 -2.77
C THR A 20 16.00 -23.81 -4.14
N VAL A 21 15.18 -24.26 -5.09
CA VAL A 21 15.59 -24.50 -6.48
C VAL A 21 15.46 -23.23 -7.28
N VAL A 22 14.31 -22.55 -7.17
CA VAL A 22 14.04 -21.29 -7.86
C VAL A 22 15.06 -20.21 -7.47
N SER A 23 15.44 -20.13 -6.20
CA SER A 23 16.43 -19.19 -5.69
C SER A 23 17.81 -19.41 -6.30
N LYS A 24 18.25 -20.67 -6.42
CA LYS A 24 19.51 -21.05 -7.06
C LYS A 24 19.50 -20.68 -8.55
N THR A 25 18.41 -20.99 -9.25
CA THR A 25 18.25 -20.65 -10.68
C THR A 25 18.30 -19.14 -10.90
N LEU A 26 17.66 -18.36 -10.02
CA LEU A 26 17.68 -16.90 -10.09
C LEU A 26 18.95 -16.28 -9.50
N GLN A 27 19.84 -17.06 -8.87
CA GLN A 27 21.00 -16.56 -8.12
C GLN A 27 20.61 -15.49 -7.07
N VAL A 28 19.47 -15.69 -6.40
CA VAL A 28 18.96 -14.83 -5.32
C VAL A 28 18.89 -15.64 -4.04
N SER A 29 19.07 -15.01 -2.89
CA SER A 29 18.92 -15.72 -1.61
C SER A 29 17.47 -16.16 -1.38
N ASP A 30 17.27 -17.34 -0.78
CA ASP A 30 15.95 -17.90 -0.45
C ASP A 30 15.10 -16.89 0.35
N VAL A 31 15.72 -16.22 1.31
CA VAL A 31 15.09 -15.19 2.14
C VAL A 31 14.74 -13.95 1.31
N GLY A 32 15.60 -13.57 0.36
CA GLY A 32 15.35 -12.45 -0.55
C GLY A 32 14.17 -12.73 -1.48
N LEU A 33 14.11 -13.94 -2.04
CA LEU A 33 12.99 -14.40 -2.85
C LEU A 33 11.69 -14.42 -2.01
N ALA A 34 11.72 -15.02 -0.82
CA ALA A 34 10.57 -15.04 0.08
C ALA A 34 10.07 -13.63 0.46
N LYS A 35 10.98 -12.67 0.68
CA LYS A 35 10.63 -11.26 0.92
C LYS A 35 9.95 -10.64 -0.30
N ALA A 36 10.45 -10.91 -1.50
CA ALA A 36 9.83 -10.41 -2.73
C ALA A 36 8.40 -10.95 -2.91
N CYS A 37 8.17 -12.22 -2.60
CA CYS A 37 6.85 -12.86 -2.65
C CYS A 37 5.86 -12.22 -1.67
N ARG A 38 6.28 -12.01 -0.41
CA ARG A 38 5.47 -11.35 0.61
C ARG A 38 5.10 -9.92 0.21
N ARG A 39 6.07 -9.16 -0.33
CA ARG A 39 5.83 -7.80 -0.82
C ARG A 39 4.82 -7.77 -1.97
N GLY A 40 4.84 -8.77 -2.85
CA GLY A 40 3.89 -8.92 -3.95
C GLY A 40 2.56 -9.58 -3.56
N GLY A 41 2.33 -9.89 -2.28
CA GLY A 41 1.11 -10.59 -1.84
C GLY A 41 0.93 -11.96 -2.53
N VAL A 42 2.03 -12.64 -2.84
CA VAL A 42 2.03 -13.99 -3.42
C VAL A 42 2.10 -15.01 -2.27
N PRO A 43 1.10 -15.90 -2.12
CA PRO A 43 1.11 -16.90 -1.07
C PRO A 43 2.21 -17.92 -1.33
N LEU A 44 2.96 -18.23 -0.28
CA LEU A 44 4.03 -19.22 -0.31
C LEU A 44 3.48 -20.59 0.12
N PRO A 45 3.96 -21.69 -0.47
CA PRO A 45 3.57 -23.03 -0.04
C PRO A 45 3.97 -23.23 1.43
N PRO A 46 3.09 -23.82 2.27
CA PRO A 46 3.38 -24.04 3.68
C PRO A 46 4.52 -25.05 3.86
N ARG A 47 5.15 -25.01 5.05
CA ARG A 47 6.19 -25.98 5.41
C ARG A 47 5.62 -27.40 5.30
N GLY A 48 6.33 -28.28 4.59
CA GLY A 48 5.90 -29.66 4.34
C GLY A 48 4.96 -29.84 3.14
N TYR A 49 4.55 -28.79 2.43
CA TYR A 49 3.79 -28.91 1.17
C TYR A 49 4.50 -29.82 0.17
N TRP A 50 5.80 -29.57 -0.05
CA TRP A 50 6.63 -30.36 -0.96
C TRP A 50 6.83 -31.80 -0.48
N ALA A 51 6.97 -32.04 0.82
CA ALA A 51 7.06 -33.39 1.36
C ALA A 51 5.76 -34.18 1.12
N LYS A 52 4.59 -33.55 1.29
CA LYS A 52 3.28 -34.16 1.00
C LYS A 52 3.11 -34.44 -0.50
N ARG A 53 3.50 -33.50 -1.37
CA ARG A 53 3.45 -33.66 -2.83
C ARG A 53 4.35 -34.82 -3.29
N ASN A 54 5.58 -34.89 -2.78
CA ASN A 54 6.52 -35.98 -3.09
C ASN A 54 6.04 -37.34 -2.56
N ALA A 55 5.30 -37.35 -1.45
CA ALA A 55 4.67 -38.55 -0.91
C ALA A 55 3.37 -38.96 -1.64
N GLY A 56 3.06 -38.35 -2.79
CA GLY A 56 1.87 -38.67 -3.60
C GLY A 56 0.54 -38.22 -2.98
N LYS A 57 0.55 -37.41 -1.92
CA LYS A 57 -0.69 -36.89 -1.32
C LYS A 57 -1.26 -35.78 -2.18
N HIS A 58 -2.58 -35.79 -2.37
CA HIS A 58 -3.28 -34.70 -3.03
C HIS A 58 -3.23 -33.44 -2.15
N VAL A 59 -2.60 -32.39 -2.64
CA VAL A 59 -2.53 -31.08 -1.95
C VAL A 59 -2.96 -29.99 -2.91
N SER A 60 -4.05 -29.30 -2.57
CA SER A 60 -4.53 -28.18 -3.37
C SER A 60 -3.65 -26.93 -3.15
N PRO A 61 -3.25 -26.23 -4.22
CA PRO A 61 -2.56 -24.97 -4.08
C PRO A 61 -3.48 -23.88 -3.56
N THR A 62 -2.94 -22.97 -2.76
CA THR A 62 -3.70 -21.80 -2.28
C THR A 62 -3.91 -20.84 -3.45
N PRO A 63 -5.15 -20.45 -3.77
CA PRO A 63 -5.41 -19.55 -4.88
C PRO A 63 -4.75 -18.19 -4.63
N LEU A 64 -4.31 -17.54 -5.71
CA LEU A 64 -3.71 -16.22 -5.65
C LEU A 64 -4.80 -15.20 -5.21
N PRO A 65 -4.65 -14.52 -4.06
CA PRO A 65 -5.66 -13.55 -3.62
C PRO A 65 -5.78 -12.40 -4.62
N PRO A 66 -6.89 -11.65 -4.66
CA PRO A 66 -6.96 -10.45 -5.49
C PRO A 66 -5.87 -9.44 -5.07
N ARG A 67 -5.41 -8.66 -6.05
CA ARG A 67 -4.40 -7.62 -5.84
C ARG A 67 -5.01 -6.51 -4.96
N GLY A 68 -4.24 -6.05 -3.97
CA GLY A 68 -4.63 -4.89 -3.16
C GLY A 68 -4.68 -3.61 -4.01
N PRO A 69 -5.53 -2.63 -3.66
CA PRO A 69 -5.58 -1.36 -4.38
C PRO A 69 -4.20 -0.68 -4.36
N GLY A 70 -3.70 -0.27 -5.53
CA GLY A 70 -2.43 0.47 -5.68
C GLY A 70 -1.12 -0.34 -5.56
N ALA A 71 -1.14 -1.60 -5.13
CA ALA A 71 0.07 -2.45 -5.12
C ALA A 71 0.55 -2.69 -6.55
N SER A 72 1.84 -2.79 -6.92
CA SER A 72 2.23 -3.06 -8.32
C SER A 72 1.98 -4.52 -8.74
N ASP A 73 1.69 -4.78 -10.02
CA ASP A 73 1.64 -6.15 -10.55
C ASP A 73 3.05 -6.73 -10.79
N LEU A 74 4.00 -5.85 -11.09
CA LEU A 74 5.40 -6.21 -11.27
C LEU A 74 6.10 -6.35 -9.92
N ILE A 75 6.77 -7.48 -9.73
CA ILE A 75 7.57 -7.81 -8.55
C ILE A 75 9.04 -7.87 -8.95
N LYS A 76 9.83 -6.99 -8.36
CA LYS A 76 11.29 -7.00 -8.50
C LYS A 76 11.92 -8.02 -7.54
N VAL A 77 12.69 -8.96 -8.08
CA VAL A 77 13.41 -10.01 -7.35
C VAL A 77 14.91 -9.82 -7.54
N GLY A 78 15.67 -9.78 -6.44
CA GLY A 78 17.12 -9.63 -6.44
C GLY A 78 17.62 -8.30 -5.88
N SER A 79 18.94 -8.20 -5.70
CA SER A 79 19.60 -6.99 -5.23
C SER A 79 19.66 -5.97 -6.38
N GLY A 80 18.69 -5.07 -6.41
CA GLY A 80 18.91 -3.80 -7.10
C GLY A 80 19.94 -3.00 -6.32
N SER A 81 20.82 -2.27 -7.01
CA SER A 81 21.66 -1.28 -6.34
C SER A 81 20.77 -0.41 -5.45
N ARG A 82 21.03 -0.41 -4.13
CA ARG A 82 20.40 0.52 -3.19
C ARG A 82 20.95 1.93 -3.35
N HIS A 83 22.06 2.04 -4.07
CA HIS A 83 22.68 3.31 -4.42
C HIS A 83 22.12 3.75 -5.76
N ALA A 84 21.64 5.00 -5.78
CA ALA A 84 21.45 5.69 -7.03
C ALA A 84 22.78 5.65 -7.81
N PRO A 85 22.75 5.46 -9.13
CA PRO A 85 23.91 5.69 -9.97
C PRO A 85 24.54 7.06 -9.63
N PRO A 86 25.87 7.18 -9.58
CA PRO A 86 26.53 8.45 -9.22
C PRO A 86 26.14 9.62 -10.14
N ASP A 87 25.59 9.34 -11.33
CA ASP A 87 25.15 10.32 -12.33
C ASP A 87 23.64 10.67 -12.26
N ALA A 88 22.88 10.11 -11.32
CA ALA A 88 21.43 10.23 -11.31
C ALA A 88 20.92 11.69 -11.24
N GLY A 89 21.69 12.60 -10.64
CA GLY A 89 21.36 14.04 -10.57
C GLY A 89 21.64 14.81 -11.86
N ASN A 90 22.51 14.30 -12.75
CA ASN A 90 22.88 14.94 -14.02
C ASN A 90 22.13 14.36 -15.22
N ARG A 91 21.21 13.41 -15.01
CA ARG A 91 20.43 12.83 -16.11
C ARG A 91 19.48 13.91 -16.66
N PRO A 92 19.53 14.22 -17.97
CA PRO A 92 18.58 15.13 -18.57
C PRO A 92 17.18 14.56 -18.36
N VAL A 93 16.35 15.32 -17.62
CA VAL A 93 14.93 14.98 -17.46
C VAL A 93 14.29 15.17 -18.82
N ALA A 94 13.60 14.14 -19.32
CA ALA A 94 12.82 14.27 -20.54
C ALA A 94 11.84 15.44 -20.35
N THR A 95 11.96 16.47 -21.19
CA THR A 95 11.09 17.66 -21.16
C THR A 95 9.67 17.34 -21.62
N THR A 96 9.48 16.20 -22.28
CA THR A 96 8.17 15.69 -22.67
C THR A 96 7.53 14.96 -21.49
N PRO A 97 6.33 15.37 -21.04
CA PRO A 97 5.57 14.61 -20.06
C PRO A 97 5.37 13.18 -20.54
N PRO A 98 5.58 12.14 -19.69
CA PRO A 98 5.23 10.78 -20.06
C PRO A 98 3.74 10.74 -20.40
N ALA A 99 3.39 9.99 -21.45
CA ALA A 99 1.99 9.77 -21.78
C ALA A 99 1.25 9.23 -20.55
N PRO A 100 0.03 9.73 -20.27
CA PRO A 100 -0.74 9.27 -19.12
C PRO A 100 -0.92 7.75 -19.23
N PRO A 101 -0.64 7.00 -18.15
CA PRO A 101 -0.84 5.57 -18.16
C PRO A 101 -2.33 5.26 -18.37
N VAL A 102 -2.63 4.38 -19.32
CA VAL A 102 -3.97 3.84 -19.49
C VAL A 102 -4.18 2.75 -18.44
N TYR A 103 -5.18 2.93 -17.58
CA TYR A 103 -5.57 1.93 -16.59
C TYR A 103 -6.73 1.09 -17.13
N GLU A 104 -6.67 -0.23 -16.95
CA GLU A 104 -7.75 -1.13 -17.36
C GLU A 104 -9.01 -0.99 -16.49
N GLU A 105 -8.84 -0.62 -15.22
CA GLU A 105 -9.94 -0.42 -14.27
C GLU A 105 -10.28 1.07 -14.11
N THR A 106 -11.56 1.40 -14.06
CA THR A 106 -12.02 2.76 -13.75
C THR A 106 -11.91 3.06 -12.25
N LEU A 107 -11.76 4.33 -11.89
CA LEU A 107 -11.66 4.74 -10.48
C LEU A 107 -12.88 4.31 -9.65
N ASP A 108 -14.07 4.30 -10.23
CA ASP A 108 -15.31 3.91 -9.53
C ASP A 108 -15.37 2.41 -9.26
N GLN A 109 -14.88 1.57 -10.19
CA GLN A 109 -14.72 0.13 -9.96
C GLN A 109 -13.72 -0.15 -8.84
N VAL A 110 -12.60 0.59 -8.81
CA VAL A 110 -11.61 0.45 -7.74
C VAL A 110 -12.20 0.86 -6.39
N LYS A 111 -12.93 1.99 -6.32
CA LYS A 111 -13.62 2.43 -5.10
C LYS A 111 -14.63 1.38 -4.62
N ALA A 112 -15.47 0.85 -5.52
CA ALA A 112 -16.45 -0.18 -5.18
C ALA A 112 -15.79 -1.44 -4.61
N ARG A 113 -14.69 -1.90 -5.20
CA ARG A 113 -13.91 -3.05 -4.70
C ARG A 113 -13.35 -2.79 -3.30
N ILE A 114 -12.82 -1.58 -3.06
CA ILE A 114 -12.29 -1.19 -1.76
C ILE A 114 -13.40 -1.17 -0.72
N VAL A 115 -14.54 -0.56 -1.03
CA VAL A 115 -15.71 -0.48 -0.14
C VAL A 115 -16.22 -1.88 0.21
N ALA A 116 -16.30 -2.79 -0.76
CA ALA A 116 -16.73 -4.17 -0.55
C ALA A 116 -15.74 -5.00 0.30
N ALA A 117 -14.45 -4.66 0.29
CA ALA A 117 -13.44 -5.35 1.09
C ALA A 117 -13.46 -4.95 2.57
N PHE A 118 -14.08 -3.83 2.94
CA PHE A 118 -14.19 -3.43 4.33
C PHE A 118 -15.17 -4.32 5.10
N PRO A 119 -14.90 -4.59 6.40
CA PRO A 119 -15.84 -5.31 7.23
C PRO A 119 -17.13 -4.50 7.39
N LYS A 120 -18.29 -5.16 7.42
CA LYS A 120 -19.62 -4.51 7.53
C LYS A 120 -19.77 -3.54 8.71
N ARG A 121 -18.94 -3.68 9.74
CA ARG A 121 -18.94 -2.81 10.94
C ARG A 121 -18.10 -1.55 10.76
N PHE A 122 -17.25 -1.47 9.74
CA PHE A 122 -16.47 -0.28 9.45
C PHE A 122 -17.40 0.79 8.87
N ARG A 123 -17.48 1.93 9.56
CA ARG A 123 -18.19 3.11 9.08
C ARG A 123 -17.14 4.14 8.71
N PHE A 124 -17.18 4.62 7.47
CA PHE A 124 -16.43 5.80 7.08
C PHE A 124 -17.27 7.02 7.44
N ASP A 125 -16.74 7.86 8.32
CA ASP A 125 -17.39 9.09 8.74
C ASP A 125 -16.58 10.29 8.20
N PRO A 126 -17.04 10.92 7.11
CA PRO A 126 -16.36 12.08 6.53
C PRO A 126 -16.53 13.36 7.36
N THR A 127 -17.56 13.44 8.19
CA THR A 127 -17.96 14.65 8.93
C THR A 127 -17.51 14.62 10.39
N LEU A 128 -16.89 13.52 10.85
CA LEU A 128 -16.42 13.30 12.23
C LEU A 128 -17.57 13.33 13.26
N ASP A 129 -18.78 12.95 12.87
CA ASP A 129 -19.96 12.94 13.77
C ASP A 129 -19.91 11.79 14.78
N HIS A 130 -19.31 10.67 14.38
CA HIS A 130 -19.12 9.45 15.17
C HIS A 130 -17.65 8.99 15.13
N PRO A 131 -16.73 9.81 15.67
CA PRO A 131 -15.31 9.51 15.62
C PRO A 131 -14.98 8.34 16.55
N HIS A 132 -13.89 7.64 16.25
CA HIS A 132 -13.31 6.67 17.17
C HIS A 132 -13.00 7.37 18.52
N PRO A 133 -13.17 6.71 19.69
CA PRO A 133 -13.00 7.33 21.00
C PRO A 133 -11.68 8.08 21.19
N MET A 134 -10.58 7.58 20.60
CA MET A 134 -9.28 8.27 20.65
C MET A 134 -9.31 9.64 19.96
N ILE A 135 -10.00 9.75 18.81
CA ILE A 135 -10.16 11.01 18.10
C ILE A 135 -11.10 11.93 18.88
N ALA A 136 -12.17 11.39 19.47
CA ALA A 136 -13.07 12.15 20.34
C ALA A 136 -12.34 12.79 21.52
N LEU A 137 -11.41 12.05 22.16
CA LEU A 137 -10.58 12.57 23.24
C LEU A 137 -9.68 13.72 22.79
N LEU A 138 -9.07 13.61 21.60
CA LEU A 138 -8.24 14.67 21.04
C LEU A 138 -9.07 15.93 20.75
N LEU A 139 -10.29 15.77 20.22
CA LEU A 139 -11.19 16.90 19.97
C LEU A 139 -11.61 17.59 21.28
N LEU A 140 -11.86 16.83 22.35
CA LEU A 140 -12.15 17.39 23.68
C LEU A 140 -10.95 18.15 24.28
N GLU A 141 -9.73 17.61 24.14
CA GLU A 141 -8.51 18.31 24.58
C GLU A 141 -8.36 19.64 23.80
N ASP A 142 -8.63 19.63 22.50
CA ASP A 142 -8.58 20.84 21.68
C ASP A 142 -9.66 21.87 22.04
N GLU A 143 -10.87 21.43 22.39
CA GLU A 143 -11.90 22.35 22.90
C GLU A 143 -11.49 22.99 24.24
N ALA A 144 -10.85 22.21 25.13
CA ALA A 144 -10.31 22.74 26.37
C ALA A 144 -9.19 23.76 26.11
N ARG A 145 -8.31 23.49 25.15
CA ARG A 145 -7.28 24.42 24.67
C ARG A 145 -7.89 25.71 24.13
N ARG A 146 -8.91 25.65 23.26
CA ARG A 146 -9.62 26.85 22.76
C ARG A 146 -10.19 27.71 23.90
N LYS A 147 -10.81 27.07 24.90
CA LYS A 147 -11.33 27.78 26.09
C LYS A 147 -10.20 28.40 26.91
N GLN A 148 -9.06 27.73 27.02
CA GLN A 148 -7.89 28.25 27.72
C GLN A 148 -7.24 29.41 26.96
N GLN A 149 -7.06 29.30 25.65
CA GLN A 149 -6.57 30.37 24.77
C GLN A 149 -7.48 31.60 24.82
N ALA A 150 -8.80 31.42 24.84
CA ALA A 150 -9.75 32.53 24.98
C ALA A 150 -9.60 33.26 26.34
N LYS A 151 -9.09 32.59 27.37
CA LYS A 151 -8.82 33.17 28.70
C LYS A 151 -7.43 33.80 28.78
N SER A 152 -6.39 33.09 28.32
CA SER A 152 -4.99 33.51 28.46
C SER A 152 -4.56 34.50 27.38
N GLY A 153 -5.25 34.53 26.24
CA GLY A 153 -4.84 35.26 25.04
C GLY A 153 -3.56 34.72 24.40
N SER A 154 -2.95 33.67 24.97
CA SER A 154 -1.66 33.13 24.55
C SER A 154 -1.83 32.13 23.42
N SER A 155 -1.05 32.31 22.35
CA SER A 155 -1.02 31.37 21.22
C SER A 155 -0.49 29.98 21.60
N TRP A 156 0.25 29.85 22.71
CA TRP A 156 0.74 28.56 23.22
C TRP A 156 -0.38 27.62 23.70
N ASP A 157 -1.52 28.19 24.10
CA ASP A 157 -2.69 27.44 24.55
C ASP A 157 -3.66 27.10 23.39
N GLY A 158 -3.26 27.35 22.14
CA GLY A 158 -4.13 27.11 20.98
C GLY A 158 -4.45 25.63 20.72
N PRO A 159 -5.54 25.35 20.00
CA PRO A 159 -5.90 23.98 19.60
C PRO A 159 -4.83 23.38 18.68
N ARG A 160 -4.59 22.07 18.80
CA ARG A 160 -3.63 21.34 17.96
C ARG A 160 -4.21 20.98 16.61
N PHE A 161 -5.51 20.67 16.55
CA PHE A 161 -6.23 20.38 15.31
C PHE A 161 -7.27 21.48 15.04
N ALA A 162 -7.09 22.17 13.92
CA ALA A 162 -8.09 23.09 13.42
C ALA A 162 -9.19 22.28 12.72
N VAL A 163 -10.39 22.24 13.32
CA VAL A 163 -11.58 21.76 12.62
C VAL A 163 -11.93 22.85 11.62
N ALA A 164 -11.60 22.65 10.34
CA ALA A 164 -12.24 23.40 9.27
C ALA A 164 -13.70 22.96 9.29
N SER A 165 -14.58 23.78 9.86
CA SER A 165 -16.01 23.55 9.77
C SER A 165 -16.37 23.44 8.28
N SER A 166 -16.74 22.23 7.86
CA SER A 166 -17.22 21.93 6.52
C SER A 166 -18.54 22.66 6.29
N GLY A 167 -18.44 23.92 5.89
CA GLY A 167 -19.57 24.80 5.62
C GLY A 167 -19.22 26.11 4.91
N ALA A 168 -17.98 26.30 4.46
CA ALA A 168 -17.63 27.40 3.58
C ALA A 168 -17.17 26.81 2.25
N ALA A 169 -18.06 26.88 1.25
CA ALA A 169 -17.71 26.71 -0.14
C ALA A 169 -16.49 27.59 -0.45
N TYR A 170 -15.41 26.94 -0.90
CA TYR A 170 -14.25 27.61 -1.46
C TYR A 170 -14.65 28.18 -2.83
N VAL A 171 -15.40 29.28 -2.84
CA VAL A 171 -15.53 30.11 -4.03
C VAL A 171 -14.24 30.91 -4.09
N SER A 172 -13.38 30.48 -5.00
CA SER A 172 -12.17 31.17 -5.40
C SER A 172 -12.55 32.57 -5.87
N SER A 173 -12.24 33.59 -5.06
CA SER A 173 -12.08 34.96 -5.53
C SER A 173 -10.59 35.24 -5.66
N VAL A 174 -10.01 34.73 -6.75
CA VAL A 174 -8.86 35.39 -7.36
C VAL A 174 -9.42 36.59 -8.11
N THR A 175 -9.30 37.77 -7.52
CA THR A 175 -9.40 39.04 -8.24
C THR A 175 -7.99 39.59 -8.45
N CYS A 176 -7.78 40.06 -9.68
CA CYS A 176 -6.55 40.56 -10.30
C CYS A 176 -5.63 41.42 -9.44
#